data_AF-A0A954N876-F1
#
_entry.id   AF-A0A954N876-F1
#
_cell.length_a   1.000
_cell.length_b   1.000
_cell.length_c   1.000
_cell.angle_alpha   90.00
_cell.angle_beta   90.00
_cell.angle_gamma   90.00
#
_symmetry.space_group_name_H-M   'P 1'
#
loop_
_entity.id
_entity.type
_entity.pdbx_description
1 polymer ?
#
loop_
_entity_poly.entity_id
_entity_poly.type
_entity_poly.pdbx_seq_one_letter_code
_entity_poly.pdbx_strand_id
1 'polypeptide(L)'
;GNPLSGAHNLIEDGSGGLNDTITGDPLLGPLADNGGPTMTHALLPGSPAIDAGDPAFAAPPYLDQRGYYRVVDGDGDMTARIDMGAFEYASVPPLAGDGNLDQAVDGLDYLLWAEHFGDDPTLDPPGAPLNGDYNDDGVVDGLDYIVWAENFEASVPLSLASGAERSAAGPVAVSAGASGRTARVDAAIATEYGRDTTAARADEWRLSLAIDALMKKRREVADA
;
A
#
# COMPACT_ATOMS: atom_id res chain seq x y z
N GLY A 1 30.79 -4.83 25.82
CA GLY A 1 30.37 -4.52 24.45
C GLY A 1 29.34 -5.55 24.05
N ASN A 2 28.27 -5.15 23.38
CA ASN A 2 27.34 -6.13 22.82
C ASN A 2 28.11 -6.91 21.73
N PRO A 3 28.07 -8.26 21.73
CA PRO A 3 28.67 -9.02 20.65
C PRO A 3 28.01 -8.63 19.33
N LEU A 4 28.81 -8.48 18.28
CA LEU A 4 28.27 -8.34 16.92
C LEU A 4 27.63 -9.67 16.54
N SER A 5 26.36 -9.65 16.14
CA SER A 5 25.62 -10.81 15.64
C SER A 5 25.43 -10.69 14.13
N GLY A 6 25.44 -11.84 13.46
CA GLY A 6 25.10 -11.99 12.06
C GLY A 6 23.61 -12.25 11.83
N ALA A 7 22.79 -12.20 12.89
CA ALA A 7 21.34 -12.30 12.77
C ALA A 7 20.82 -11.39 11.66
N HIS A 8 19.85 -11.89 10.89
CA HIS A 8 19.24 -11.19 9.74
C HIS A 8 20.20 -11.00 8.55
N ASN A 9 21.32 -11.74 8.52
CA ASN A 9 22.11 -11.92 7.31
C ASN A 9 21.93 -13.32 6.77
N LEU A 10 21.92 -13.42 5.44
CA LEU A 10 21.93 -14.67 4.69
C LEU A 10 23.16 -14.73 3.81
N ILE A 11 23.98 -15.74 4.02
CA ILE A 11 25.21 -15.95 3.26
C ILE A 11 25.25 -17.39 2.79
N GLU A 12 25.16 -17.59 1.48
CA GLU A 12 25.06 -18.92 0.86
C GLU A 12 26.19 -19.85 1.27
N ASP A 13 27.43 -19.37 1.21
CA ASP A 13 28.64 -20.16 1.48
C ASP A 13 29.06 -20.20 2.96
N GLY A 14 28.30 -19.55 3.85
CA GLY A 14 28.58 -19.47 5.28
C GLY A 14 29.85 -18.70 5.66
N SER A 15 30.43 -17.92 4.74
CA SER A 15 31.67 -17.16 4.98
C SER A 15 31.54 -15.99 5.95
N GLY A 16 30.33 -15.68 6.44
CA GLY A 16 30.04 -14.53 7.31
C GLY A 16 30.79 -14.49 8.63
N GLY A 17 31.15 -15.65 9.20
CA GLY A 17 31.96 -15.77 10.43
C GLY A 17 31.33 -15.19 11.70
N LEU A 18 30.16 -14.56 11.60
CA LEU A 18 29.37 -14.06 12.71
C LEU A 18 28.38 -15.12 13.17
N ASN A 19 28.19 -15.23 14.49
CA ASN A 19 27.16 -16.08 15.07
C ASN A 19 25.77 -15.65 14.57
N ASP A 20 24.85 -16.60 14.46
CA ASP A 20 23.45 -16.38 14.04
C ASP A 20 23.25 -15.95 12.57
N THR A 21 24.30 -16.00 11.75
CA THR A 21 24.18 -15.85 10.29
C THR A 21 23.40 -17.04 9.73
N ILE A 22 22.36 -16.78 8.93
CA ILE A 22 21.65 -17.81 8.19
C ILE A 22 22.52 -18.23 7.00
N THR A 23 22.62 -19.54 6.76
CA THR A 23 23.44 -20.11 5.68
C THR A 23 22.62 -21.06 4.83
N GLY A 24 22.80 -21.02 3.52
CA GLY A 24 22.04 -21.83 2.56
C GLY A 24 21.69 -21.05 1.30
N ASP A 25 21.24 -21.77 0.28
CA ASP A 25 20.75 -21.18 -0.97
C ASP A 25 19.62 -20.18 -0.65
N PRO A 26 19.73 -18.90 -1.07
CA PRO A 26 18.67 -17.94 -0.87
C PRO A 26 17.40 -18.23 -1.66
N LEU A 27 17.42 -19.23 -2.55
CA LEU A 27 16.29 -19.65 -3.37
C LEU A 27 15.68 -18.46 -4.11
N LEU A 28 16.54 -17.76 -4.85
CA LEU A 28 16.15 -16.60 -5.65
C LEU A 28 15.74 -17.03 -7.06
N GLY A 29 14.66 -16.44 -7.57
CA GLY A 29 14.38 -16.40 -8.99
C GLY A 29 15.41 -15.54 -9.75
N PRO A 30 15.45 -15.63 -11.09
CA PRO A 30 16.32 -14.76 -11.90
C PRO A 30 15.95 -13.29 -11.71
N LEU A 31 16.92 -12.39 -11.97
CA LEU A 31 16.64 -10.96 -12.12
C LEU A 31 15.61 -10.77 -13.24
N ALA A 32 14.41 -10.33 -12.89
CA ALA A 32 13.29 -10.23 -13.81
C ALA A 32 12.41 -9.01 -13.49
N ASP A 33 11.53 -8.68 -14.43
CA ASP A 33 10.43 -7.77 -14.16
C ASP A 33 9.38 -8.49 -13.30
N ASN A 34 9.46 -8.25 -11.99
CA ASN A 34 8.47 -8.73 -11.02
C ASN A 34 7.52 -7.60 -10.59
N GLY A 35 7.39 -6.55 -11.41
CA GLY A 35 6.72 -5.29 -11.08
C GLY A 35 7.68 -4.22 -10.55
N GLY A 36 7.18 -2.99 -10.45
CA GLY A 36 7.93 -1.82 -9.97
C GLY A 36 8.81 -1.11 -11.01
N PRO A 37 9.58 -0.10 -10.59
CA PRO A 37 10.45 0.69 -11.47
C PRO A 37 11.75 -0.02 -11.87
N THR A 38 12.15 -1.10 -11.17
CA THR A 38 13.41 -1.82 -11.42
C THR A 38 13.22 -3.34 -11.33
N MET A 39 14.02 -4.10 -12.09
CA MET A 39 14.03 -5.57 -11.97
C MET A 39 14.50 -6.01 -10.57
N THR A 40 13.93 -7.10 -10.06
CA THR A 40 14.25 -7.68 -8.74
C THR A 40 14.51 -9.19 -8.84
N HIS A 41 15.10 -9.77 -7.79
CA HIS A 41 15.15 -11.23 -7.61
C HIS A 41 13.99 -11.63 -6.70
N ALA A 42 12.99 -12.33 -7.22
CA ALA A 42 11.87 -12.82 -6.42
C ALA A 42 12.35 -13.93 -5.46
N LEU A 43 11.83 -13.96 -4.24
CA LEU A 43 12.00 -15.12 -3.35
C LEU A 43 11.13 -16.27 -3.86
N LEU A 44 11.72 -17.46 -3.96
CA LEU A 44 10.97 -18.68 -4.27
C LEU A 44 10.36 -19.26 -2.98
N PRO A 45 9.28 -20.06 -3.09
CA PRO A 45 8.67 -20.72 -1.94
C PRO A 45 9.70 -21.52 -1.11
N GLY A 46 9.70 -21.30 0.20
CA GLY A 46 10.64 -21.96 1.13
C GLY A 46 12.01 -21.28 1.22
N SER A 47 12.20 -20.11 0.62
CA SER A 47 13.43 -19.32 0.78
C SER A 47 13.73 -19.03 2.25
N PRO A 48 14.99 -19.19 2.71
CA PRO A 48 15.39 -18.81 4.07
C PRO A 48 15.39 -17.29 4.29
N ALA A 49 15.10 -16.50 3.26
CA ALA A 49 14.92 -15.05 3.35
C ALA A 49 13.48 -14.63 3.70
N ILE A 50 12.50 -15.55 3.62
CA ILE A 50 11.10 -15.27 3.96
C ILE A 50 10.97 -15.07 5.47
N ASP A 51 10.29 -14.00 5.88
CA ASP A 51 10.03 -13.60 7.26
C ASP A 51 11.30 -13.64 8.13
N ALA A 52 12.43 -13.24 7.56
CA ALA A 52 13.76 -13.44 8.17
C ALA A 52 14.55 -12.15 8.44
N GLY A 53 14.08 -10.99 7.97
CA GLY A 53 14.68 -9.66 8.22
C GLY A 53 14.42 -9.13 9.63
N ASP A 54 15.15 -8.13 10.12
CA ASP A 54 15.09 -7.71 11.54
C ASP A 54 13.66 -7.47 12.07
N PRO A 55 13.19 -8.17 13.13
CA PRO A 55 11.86 -7.95 13.71
C PRO A 55 11.73 -6.59 14.39
N ALA A 56 12.84 -5.91 14.70
CA ALA A 56 12.87 -4.52 15.13
C ALA A 56 12.84 -3.54 13.95
N PHE A 57 12.34 -3.97 12.80
CA PHE A 57 12.12 -3.12 11.64
C PHE A 57 11.39 -1.83 12.06
N ALA A 58 12.09 -0.71 11.92
CA ALA A 58 11.57 0.61 12.13
C ALA A 58 11.51 1.27 10.74
N ALA A 59 10.32 1.69 10.35
CA ALA A 59 10.14 2.34 9.08
C ALA A 59 10.76 3.75 9.04
N PRO A 60 11.06 4.32 7.85
CA PRO A 60 10.99 3.76 6.48
C PRO A 60 12.22 2.91 6.06
N PRO A 61 12.12 2.08 4.99
CA PRO A 61 11.07 2.07 3.94
C PRO A 61 9.91 1.09 4.17
N TYR A 62 8.66 1.57 4.14
CA TYR A 62 7.44 0.75 4.30
C TYR A 62 7.12 -0.17 3.12
N LEU A 63 7.68 0.14 1.94
CA LEU A 63 7.46 -0.60 0.71
C LEU A 63 8.75 -1.27 0.22
N ASP A 64 8.61 -2.40 -0.46
CA ASP A 64 9.69 -3.07 -1.15
C ASP A 64 10.03 -2.35 -2.47
N GLN A 65 11.02 -2.84 -3.23
CA GLN A 65 11.42 -2.16 -4.47
C GLN A 65 10.34 -2.16 -5.57
N ARG A 66 9.28 -2.96 -5.42
CA ARG A 66 8.14 -2.98 -6.33
C ARG A 66 7.08 -1.95 -5.95
N GLY A 67 7.16 -1.39 -4.74
CA GLY A 67 6.12 -0.55 -4.15
C GLY A 67 5.07 -1.35 -3.38
N TYR A 68 5.39 -2.56 -2.91
CA TYR A 68 4.47 -3.45 -2.19
C TYR A 68 4.79 -3.40 -0.70
N TYR A 69 3.82 -3.67 0.20
CA TYR A 69 4.08 -3.64 1.64
C TYR A 69 5.25 -4.53 2.04
N ARG A 70 6.06 -4.10 3.01
CA ARG A 70 7.14 -4.92 3.56
C ARG A 70 6.75 -5.80 4.73
N VAL A 71 5.80 -5.41 5.55
CA VAL A 71 5.48 -6.17 6.77
C VAL A 71 4.30 -7.07 6.47
N VAL A 72 4.54 -8.27 5.94
CA VAL A 72 3.47 -9.24 5.61
C VAL A 72 3.81 -10.59 6.24
N ASP A 73 2.81 -11.45 6.43
CA ASP A 73 3.03 -12.83 6.86
C ASP A 73 3.24 -13.71 5.62
N GLY A 74 4.51 -13.93 5.28
CA GLY A 74 4.94 -14.65 4.07
C GLY A 74 4.94 -16.17 4.25
N ASP A 75 5.20 -16.66 5.47
CA ASP A 75 5.26 -18.08 5.81
C ASP A 75 3.95 -18.66 6.38
N GLY A 76 3.00 -17.80 6.73
CA GLY A 76 1.66 -18.16 7.20
C GLY A 76 1.59 -18.54 8.68
N ASP A 77 2.57 -18.14 9.49
CA ASP A 77 2.62 -18.44 10.93
C ASP A 77 1.83 -17.45 11.81
N MET A 78 1.14 -16.48 11.19
CA MET A 78 0.41 -15.38 11.81
C MET A 78 1.29 -14.28 12.41
N THR A 79 2.59 -14.25 12.06
CA THR A 79 3.55 -13.24 12.48
C THR A 79 4.11 -12.53 11.26
N ALA A 80 3.53 -11.39 10.91
CA ALA A 80 4.05 -10.58 9.82
C ALA A 80 5.46 -10.06 10.16
N ARG A 81 6.41 -10.29 9.26
CA ARG A 81 7.79 -9.81 9.36
C ARG A 81 8.24 -9.33 7.98
N ILE A 82 9.39 -8.68 7.95
CA ILE A 82 10.00 -8.29 6.68
C ILE A 82 10.86 -9.43 6.15
N ASP A 83 10.88 -9.60 4.84
CA ASP A 83 11.83 -10.44 4.15
C ASP A 83 13.23 -9.83 4.10
N MET A 84 14.24 -10.67 3.97
CA MET A 84 15.59 -10.21 3.68
C MET A 84 15.72 -9.80 2.21
N GLY A 85 15.93 -8.51 1.97
CA GLY A 85 16.34 -7.98 0.66
C GLY A 85 15.39 -6.96 0.05
N ALA A 86 15.30 -7.00 -1.28
CA ALA A 86 14.60 -6.00 -2.10
C ALA A 86 13.13 -6.33 -2.40
N PHE A 87 12.71 -7.57 -2.14
CA PHE A 87 11.45 -8.16 -2.56
C PHE A 87 10.75 -8.78 -1.35
N GLU A 88 9.45 -8.57 -1.25
CA GLU A 88 8.60 -9.15 -0.21
C GLU A 88 7.71 -10.29 -0.74
N TYR A 89 7.88 -11.49 -0.20
CA TYR A 89 7.14 -12.69 -0.58
C TYR A 89 5.68 -12.60 -0.16
N ALA A 90 4.78 -13.08 -1.02
CA ALA A 90 3.33 -13.04 -0.82
C ALA A 90 2.72 -11.64 -0.53
N SER A 91 3.47 -10.56 -0.76
CA SER A 91 2.99 -9.19 -0.54
C SER A 91 2.04 -8.67 -1.63
N VAL A 92 1.31 -7.61 -1.29
CA VAL A 92 0.34 -6.90 -2.13
C VAL A 92 0.69 -5.41 -2.23
N PRO A 93 0.25 -4.71 -3.29
CA PRO A 93 0.39 -3.26 -3.36
C PRO A 93 -0.43 -2.57 -2.25
N PRO A 94 -0.10 -1.31 -1.91
CA PRO A 94 -0.87 -0.49 -1.00
C PRO A 94 -2.35 -0.41 -1.33
N LEU A 95 -3.17 -0.37 -0.28
CA LEU A 95 -4.59 -0.09 -0.40
C LEU A 95 -4.78 1.38 -0.79
N ALA A 96 -5.74 1.66 -1.67
CA ALA A 96 -6.10 3.04 -1.98
C ALA A 96 -6.66 3.71 -0.72
N GLY A 97 -6.09 4.85 -0.34
CA GLY A 97 -6.47 5.56 0.89
C GLY A 97 -5.76 5.10 2.17
N ASP A 98 -4.85 4.12 2.10
CA ASP A 98 -3.93 3.80 3.21
C ASP A 98 -2.70 4.73 3.12
N GLY A 99 -2.78 5.86 3.81
CA GLY A 99 -1.76 6.90 3.79
C GLY A 99 -0.61 6.62 4.75
N ASN A 100 -0.87 5.89 5.84
CA ASN A 100 0.13 5.56 6.84
C ASN A 100 0.90 4.26 6.54
N LEU A 101 0.44 3.50 5.53
CA LEU A 101 0.95 2.21 5.08
C LEU A 101 0.95 1.13 6.15
N ASP A 102 -0.05 1.16 7.04
CA ASP A 102 -0.25 0.17 8.09
C ASP A 102 -1.12 -1.03 7.66
N GLN A 103 -1.45 -1.09 6.37
CA GLN A 103 -2.28 -2.12 5.74
C GLN A 103 -3.75 -2.06 6.10
N ALA A 104 -4.22 -0.94 6.66
CA ALA A 104 -5.62 -0.63 6.86
C ALA A 104 -5.95 0.75 6.27
N VAL A 105 -7.22 0.95 5.93
CA VAL A 105 -7.77 2.25 5.57
C VAL A 105 -8.72 2.65 6.68
N ASP A 106 -8.28 3.48 7.61
CA ASP A 106 -9.00 3.79 8.82
C ASP A 106 -8.97 5.29 9.20
N GLY A 107 -9.31 5.59 10.46
CA GLY A 107 -9.38 6.98 10.94
C GLY A 107 -8.01 7.67 11.01
N LEU A 108 -6.91 6.92 11.07
CA LEU A 108 -5.56 7.46 11.02
C LEU A 108 -5.22 8.00 9.62
N ASP A 109 -5.67 7.33 8.56
CA ASP A 109 -5.50 7.82 7.19
C ASP A 109 -6.33 9.07 6.92
N TYR A 110 -7.51 9.16 7.53
CA TYR A 110 -8.28 10.41 7.50
C TYR A 110 -7.51 11.55 8.15
N LEU A 111 -6.82 11.30 9.27
CA LEU A 111 -6.03 12.34 9.94
C LEU A 111 -4.87 12.80 9.08
N LEU A 112 -4.25 11.91 8.29
CA LEU A 112 -3.21 12.30 7.34
C LEU A 112 -3.76 13.18 6.23
N TRP A 113 -4.86 12.78 5.61
CA TRP A 113 -5.54 13.63 4.63
C TRP A 113 -5.90 15.00 5.21
N ALA A 114 -6.46 15.02 6.42
CA ALA A 114 -6.89 16.26 7.07
C ALA A 114 -5.73 17.16 7.49
N GLU A 115 -4.59 16.58 7.89
CA GLU A 115 -3.37 17.31 8.22
C GLU A 115 -2.75 17.95 6.97
N HIS A 116 -2.85 17.28 5.82
CA HIS A 116 -2.25 17.70 4.56
C HIS A 116 -3.21 18.40 3.58
N PHE A 117 -4.46 18.66 3.96
CA PHE A 117 -5.44 19.24 3.06
C PHE A 117 -5.00 20.62 2.52
N GLY A 118 -4.88 20.71 1.19
CA GLY A 118 -4.42 21.89 0.48
C GLY A 118 -2.90 22.01 0.33
N ASP A 119 -2.12 21.02 0.79
CA ASP A 119 -0.69 20.95 0.56
C ASP A 119 -0.36 20.56 -0.90
N ASP A 120 0.77 21.07 -1.41
CA ASP A 120 1.40 20.65 -2.67
C ASP A 120 2.61 19.75 -2.33
N PRO A 121 2.52 18.44 -2.57
CA PRO A 121 3.52 17.45 -2.18
C PRO A 121 4.81 17.51 -3.01
N THR A 122 4.91 18.39 -4.02
CA THR A 122 6.20 18.65 -4.69
C THR A 122 7.25 19.29 -3.77
N LEU A 123 6.85 19.66 -2.55
CA LEU A 123 7.71 20.16 -1.48
C LEU A 123 8.25 19.04 -0.55
N ASP A 124 7.80 17.80 -0.68
CA ASP A 124 8.20 16.71 0.20
C ASP A 124 9.36 15.85 -0.33
N PRO A 125 10.28 15.40 0.55
CA PRO A 125 11.41 14.58 0.15
C PRO A 125 10.99 13.15 -0.23
N PRO A 126 11.67 12.50 -1.21
CA PRO A 126 11.42 11.12 -1.58
C PRO A 126 11.58 10.18 -0.37
N GLY A 127 10.53 9.44 -0.03
CA GLY A 127 10.52 8.47 1.08
C GLY A 127 10.02 9.00 2.42
N ALA A 128 9.47 10.21 2.48
CA ALA A 128 8.55 10.58 3.55
C ALA A 128 7.28 9.74 3.42
N PRO A 129 6.75 9.15 4.51
CA PRO A 129 5.42 8.57 4.48
C PRO A 129 4.39 9.73 4.33
N LEU A 130 3.11 9.41 4.11
CA LEU A 130 1.99 10.28 4.53
C LEU A 130 1.53 11.41 3.59
N ASN A 131 1.64 11.31 2.27
CA ASN A 131 0.93 12.30 1.45
C ASN A 131 -0.55 11.89 1.36
N GLY A 132 -1.45 12.70 1.91
CA GLY A 132 -2.90 12.53 1.85
C GLY A 132 -3.52 12.61 0.45
N ASP A 133 -2.70 12.70 -0.61
CA ASP A 133 -3.04 12.58 -2.03
C ASP A 133 -3.22 11.09 -2.36
N TYR A 134 -4.47 10.64 -2.31
CA TYR A 134 -4.83 9.23 -2.51
C TYR A 134 -5.20 8.91 -3.95
N ASN A 135 -5.28 9.92 -4.81
CA ASN A 135 -5.57 9.75 -6.23
C ASN A 135 -4.33 9.95 -7.14
N ASP A 136 -3.18 10.31 -6.55
CA ASP A 136 -1.88 10.57 -7.19
C ASP A 136 -1.93 11.72 -8.23
N ASP A 137 -2.79 12.71 -8.06
CA ASP A 137 -2.92 13.86 -8.99
C ASP A 137 -2.01 15.04 -8.64
N GLY A 138 -1.31 14.95 -7.50
CA GLY A 138 -0.34 15.92 -7.04
C GLY A 138 -0.92 17.05 -6.19
N VAL A 139 -2.16 16.94 -5.72
CA VAL A 139 -2.74 17.84 -4.71
C VAL A 139 -3.53 17.05 -3.68
N VAL A 140 -3.58 17.54 -2.43
CA VAL A 140 -4.44 16.95 -1.39
C VAL A 140 -5.74 17.73 -1.30
N ASP A 141 -6.85 17.19 -1.80
CA ASP A 141 -8.14 17.86 -1.85
C ASP A 141 -9.35 16.95 -1.54
N GLY A 142 -10.55 17.41 -1.89
CA GLY A 142 -11.79 16.67 -1.62
C GLY A 142 -11.94 15.37 -2.42
N LEU A 143 -11.19 15.19 -3.50
CA LEU A 143 -11.15 13.96 -4.29
C LEU A 143 -10.40 12.86 -3.54
N ASP A 144 -9.36 13.20 -2.78
CA ASP A 144 -8.63 12.22 -1.94
C ASP A 144 -9.48 11.74 -0.79
N TYR A 145 -10.24 12.64 -0.19
CA TYR A 145 -11.24 12.26 0.80
C TYR A 145 -12.23 11.23 0.23
N ILE A 146 -12.63 11.37 -1.04
CA ILE A 146 -13.50 10.38 -1.69
C ILE A 146 -12.78 9.04 -1.82
N VAL A 147 -11.50 9.01 -2.20
CA VAL A 147 -10.72 7.76 -2.26
C VAL A 147 -10.67 7.09 -0.89
N TRP A 148 -10.32 7.83 0.17
CA TRP A 148 -10.34 7.30 1.54
C TRP A 148 -11.73 6.79 1.94
N ALA A 149 -12.77 7.60 1.74
CA ALA A 149 -14.13 7.26 2.16
C ALA A 149 -14.71 6.06 1.40
N GLU A 150 -14.30 5.85 0.14
CA GLU A 150 -14.70 4.68 -0.64
C GLU A 150 -13.99 3.39 -0.21
N ASN A 151 -12.83 3.50 0.43
CA ASN A 151 -12.00 2.37 0.88
C ASN A 151 -11.97 2.19 2.40
N PHE A 152 -12.62 3.06 3.20
CA PHE A 152 -12.68 2.96 4.65
C PHE A 152 -13.08 1.54 5.12
N GLU A 153 -12.36 1.02 6.13
CA GLU A 153 -12.39 -0.36 6.64
C GLU A 153 -11.75 -1.42 5.73
N ALA A 154 -11.17 -1.06 4.59
CA ALA A 154 -10.32 -1.98 3.84
C ALA A 154 -9.08 -2.35 4.66
N SER A 155 -8.68 -3.61 4.61
CA SER A 155 -7.48 -4.10 5.28
C SER A 155 -6.88 -5.30 4.55
N VAL A 156 -5.57 -5.45 4.64
CA VAL A 156 -4.89 -6.70 4.22
C VAL A 156 -5.08 -7.73 5.33
N PRO A 157 -5.68 -8.90 5.06
CA PRO A 157 -5.80 -9.94 6.07
C PRO A 157 -4.41 -10.49 6.40
N LEU A 158 -4.16 -10.77 7.68
CA LEU A 158 -2.93 -11.44 8.19
C LEU A 158 -2.68 -12.85 7.62
N SER A 159 -3.45 -13.30 6.62
CA SER A 159 -3.29 -14.59 5.95
C SER A 159 -3.64 -14.43 4.47
N LEU A 160 -2.62 -14.18 3.64
CA LEU A 160 -2.69 -14.50 2.20
C LEU A 160 -2.18 -15.92 1.91
N ALA A 161 -1.48 -16.53 2.88
CA ALA A 161 -0.94 -17.88 2.79
C ALA A 161 -1.96 -18.94 3.23
N SER A 162 -2.99 -19.17 2.42
CA SER A 162 -3.57 -20.52 2.35
C SER A 162 -3.79 -20.94 0.89
N GLY A 163 -2.75 -21.60 0.37
CA GLY A 163 -2.85 -22.65 -0.65
C GLY A 163 -3.56 -22.32 -1.96
N ALA A 164 -2.86 -21.66 -2.88
CA ALA A 164 -2.87 -22.01 -4.30
C ALA A 164 -1.71 -21.28 -4.98
N GLU A 165 -0.86 -22.04 -5.69
CA GLU A 165 0.19 -21.52 -6.56
C GLU A 165 -0.33 -20.35 -7.40
N ARG A 166 0.23 -19.15 -7.21
CA ARG A 166 0.27 -18.15 -8.27
C ARG A 166 1.61 -18.21 -8.98
N SER A 167 1.85 -19.32 -9.66
CA SER A 167 2.64 -19.27 -10.89
C SER A 167 1.80 -18.52 -11.93
N ALA A 168 2.32 -17.39 -12.41
CA ALA A 168 1.85 -16.68 -13.60
C ALA A 168 0.33 -16.43 -13.69
N ALA A 169 -0.18 -15.47 -12.94
CA ALA A 169 -1.49 -14.89 -13.23
C ALA A 169 -1.51 -13.42 -12.80
N GLY A 170 -1.90 -12.56 -13.75
CA GLY A 170 -2.09 -11.11 -13.57
C GLY A 170 -3.07 -10.73 -12.45
N PRO A 171 -3.43 -9.44 -12.35
CA PRO A 171 -3.88 -8.80 -11.12
C PRO A 171 -4.92 -9.66 -10.41
N VAL A 172 -4.62 -10.00 -9.15
CA VAL A 172 -5.60 -10.54 -8.22
C VAL A 172 -6.75 -9.53 -8.20
N ALA A 173 -7.93 -9.98 -8.60
CA ALA A 173 -9.13 -9.16 -8.48
C ALA A 173 -9.45 -9.00 -6.98
N VAL A 174 -8.83 -8.00 -6.36
CA VAL A 174 -9.44 -7.24 -5.26
C VAL A 174 -10.78 -6.78 -5.82
N SER A 175 -11.88 -7.08 -5.11
CA SER A 175 -13.27 -6.89 -5.54
C SER A 175 -13.44 -5.65 -6.43
N ALA A 176 -13.35 -5.88 -7.74
CA ALA A 176 -13.27 -4.83 -8.74
C ALA A 176 -14.66 -4.23 -8.95
N GLY A 177 -15.04 -3.33 -8.05
CA GLY A 177 -16.10 -2.37 -8.32
C GLY A 177 -15.57 -0.98 -8.67
N ALA A 178 -14.28 -0.67 -8.43
CA ALA A 178 -13.75 0.68 -8.57
C ALA A 178 -13.68 1.17 -10.04
N SER A 179 -13.12 0.37 -10.95
CA SER A 179 -12.86 0.79 -12.35
C SER A 179 -14.13 1.09 -13.18
N GLY A 180 -15.26 0.46 -12.84
CA GLY A 180 -16.57 0.76 -13.47
C GLY A 180 -17.34 1.90 -12.81
N ARG A 181 -16.91 2.36 -11.63
CA ARG A 181 -17.57 3.42 -10.84
C ARG A 181 -16.92 4.80 -11.08
N THR A 182 -15.60 4.88 -11.21
CA THR A 182 -14.88 6.13 -11.57
C THR A 182 -15.38 6.71 -12.91
N ALA A 183 -15.47 5.89 -13.96
CA ALA A 183 -16.00 6.33 -15.25
C ALA A 183 -17.50 6.74 -15.21
N ARG A 184 -18.28 6.22 -14.25
CA ARG A 184 -19.68 6.63 -14.04
C ARG A 184 -19.78 7.93 -13.26
N VAL A 185 -18.85 8.19 -12.33
CA VAL A 185 -18.77 9.44 -11.57
C VAL A 185 -18.32 10.57 -12.49
N ASP A 186 -17.27 10.37 -13.29
CA ASP A 186 -16.80 11.34 -14.30
C ASP A 186 -17.89 11.68 -15.32
N ALA A 187 -18.61 10.66 -15.81
CA ALA A 187 -19.72 10.85 -16.74
C ALA A 187 -20.94 11.51 -16.11
N ALA A 188 -21.28 11.22 -14.84
CA ALA A 188 -22.38 11.85 -14.12
C ALA A 188 -22.10 13.34 -13.85
N ILE A 189 -20.86 13.67 -13.44
CA ILE A 189 -20.40 15.05 -13.20
C ILE A 189 -20.40 15.85 -14.51
N ALA A 190 -19.94 15.26 -15.62
CA ALA A 190 -19.88 15.92 -16.92
C ALA A 190 -21.25 16.09 -17.61
N THR A 191 -22.18 15.16 -17.40
CA THR A 191 -23.50 15.15 -18.09
C THR A 191 -24.48 16.13 -17.44
N GLU A 192 -24.36 16.43 -16.15
CA GLU A 192 -25.39 17.21 -15.45
C GLU A 192 -25.12 18.73 -15.38
N TYR A 193 -23.87 19.23 -15.38
CA TYR A 193 -23.63 20.66 -15.06
C TYR A 193 -22.61 21.48 -15.88
N GLY A 194 -22.01 20.95 -16.95
CA GLY A 194 -21.28 21.79 -17.93
C GLY A 194 -19.92 22.35 -17.46
N ARG A 195 -19.03 22.57 -18.44
CA ARG A 195 -17.60 22.85 -18.27
C ARG A 195 -17.31 24.30 -17.83
N ASP A 196 -17.33 24.61 -16.54
CA ASP A 196 -16.66 25.84 -16.08
C ASP A 196 -15.84 25.60 -14.81
N THR A 197 -14.52 25.64 -14.99
CA THR A 197 -13.48 25.23 -14.03
C THR A 197 -12.59 26.43 -13.69
N THR A 198 -13.08 27.33 -12.83
CA THR A 198 -12.18 28.28 -12.14
C THR A 198 -11.98 27.79 -10.70
N ALA A 199 -10.78 27.26 -10.44
CA ALA A 199 -10.40 26.39 -9.32
C ALA A 199 -10.95 26.85 -7.95
N ALA A 200 -10.64 28.08 -7.53
CA ALA A 200 -10.92 28.55 -6.16
C ALA A 200 -12.41 28.65 -5.73
N ARG A 201 -13.38 28.55 -6.65
CA ARG A 201 -14.83 28.52 -6.33
C ARG A 201 -15.49 27.18 -6.59
N ALA A 202 -14.82 26.31 -7.33
CA ALA A 202 -15.28 24.96 -7.57
C ALA A 202 -15.08 24.08 -6.32
N ASP A 203 -14.10 24.41 -5.49
CA ASP A 203 -13.68 23.58 -4.35
C ASP A 203 -14.64 23.72 -3.14
N GLU A 204 -15.10 24.94 -2.83
CA GLU A 204 -16.18 25.15 -1.84
C GLU A 204 -17.52 24.52 -2.28
N TRP A 205 -17.81 24.54 -3.58
CA TRP A 205 -19.02 23.95 -4.15
C TRP A 205 -18.97 22.42 -4.17
N ARG A 206 -17.81 21.83 -4.49
CA ARG A 206 -17.57 20.38 -4.50
C ARG A 206 -17.65 19.76 -3.11
N LEU A 207 -17.07 20.43 -2.11
CA LEU A 207 -17.13 20.00 -0.72
C LEU A 207 -18.58 20.02 -0.20
N SER A 208 -19.33 21.10 -0.47
CA SER A 208 -20.75 21.20 -0.09
C SER A 208 -21.59 20.09 -0.75
N LEU A 209 -21.36 19.78 -2.03
CA LEU A 209 -22.10 18.76 -2.76
C LEU A 209 -21.76 17.34 -2.31
N ALA A 210 -20.49 17.04 -2.05
CA ALA A 210 -20.05 15.74 -1.55
C ALA A 210 -20.64 15.46 -0.16
N ILE A 211 -20.62 16.47 0.72
CA ILE A 211 -21.25 16.41 2.04
C ILE A 211 -22.77 16.19 1.92
N ASP A 212 -23.45 16.91 1.03
CA ASP A 212 -24.90 16.76 0.84
C ASP A 212 -25.28 15.37 0.28
N ALA A 213 -24.49 14.83 -0.65
CA ALA A 213 -24.67 13.49 -1.20
C ALA A 213 -24.45 12.39 -0.15
N LEU A 214 -23.41 12.52 0.67
CA LEU A 214 -23.13 11.61 1.80
C LEU A 214 -24.24 11.65 2.85
N MET A 215 -24.69 12.84 3.23
CA MET A 215 -25.77 13.02 4.20
C MET A 215 -27.12 12.51 3.69
N LYS A 216 -27.36 12.57 2.38
CA LYS A 216 -28.55 11.98 1.75
C LYS A 216 -28.51 10.45 1.78
N LYS A 217 -27.39 9.83 1.39
CA LYS A 217 -27.22 8.38 1.39
C LYS A 217 -27.32 7.79 2.81
N ARG A 218 -26.80 8.48 3.82
CA ARG A 218 -26.93 8.08 5.24
C ARG A 218 -28.39 8.05 5.70
N ARG A 219 -29.22 9.00 5.28
CA ARG A 219 -30.65 9.03 5.61
C ARG A 219 -31.40 7.88 4.94
N GLU A 220 -31.10 7.58 3.68
CA GLU A 220 -31.73 6.49 2.95
C GLU A 220 -31.39 5.09 3.53
N VAL A 221 -30.21 4.93 4.13
CA VAL A 221 -29.80 3.69 4.82
C VAL A 221 -30.36 3.61 6.25
N ALA A 222 -30.58 4.75 6.91
CA ALA A 222 -31.18 4.78 8.26
C ALA A 222 -32.71 4.55 8.25
N ASP A 223 -33.36 4.78 7.10
CA ASP A 223 -34.80 4.62 6.91
C ASP A 223 -35.19 3.28 6.23
N ALA A 224 -34.23 2.37 5.98
CA ALA A 224 -34.42 1.06 5.36
C ALA A 224 -34.22 -0.10 6.35
#